data_AF-A0A7J3P5W9-F1
#
_entry.id   AF-A0A7J3P5W9-F1
#
_cell.length_a   1.000
_cell.length_b   1.000
_cell.length_c   1.000
_cell.angle_alpha   90.00
_cell.angle_beta   90.00
_cell.angle_gamma   90.00
#
_symmetry.space_group_name_H-M   'P 1'
#
loop_
_entity.id
_entity.type
_entity.pdbx_description
1 polymer ?
#
loop_
_entity_poly.entity_id
_entity_poly.type
_entity_poly.pdbx_seq_one_letter_code
_entity_poly.pdbx_strand_id
1 'polypeptide(L)' 'MSSHPLPRVQEYTRAFWEGVKSGKLLIQRCRSCGSYQHYPR' A
#
# COMPACT_ATOMS: atom_id res chain seq x y z
N MET A 1 -6.24 20.84 -14.70
CA MET A 1 -6.18 19.43 -14.27
C MET A 1 -4.89 19.26 -13.48
N SER A 2 -4.96 19.00 -12.17
CA SER A 2 -3.78 18.90 -11.33
C SER A 2 -2.87 17.77 -11.83
N SER A 3 -1.69 18.12 -12.34
CA SER A 3 -0.70 17.22 -12.94
C SER A 3 0.16 16.54 -11.87
N HIS A 4 -0.46 15.92 -10.87
CA HIS A 4 0.29 15.11 -9.91
C HIS A 4 0.54 13.74 -10.54
N PRO A 5 1.81 13.28 -10.57
CA PRO A 5 2.10 11.95 -11.08
C PRO A 5 1.40 10.91 -10.21
N LEU A 6 0.88 9.86 -10.85
CA LEU A 6 0.36 8.71 -10.12
C LEU A 6 1.48 8.12 -9.24
N PRO A 7 1.15 7.66 -8.02
CA PRO A 7 2.13 6.98 -7.18
C PRO A 7 2.63 5.72 -7.91
N ARG A 8 3.96 5.57 -7.95
CA ARG A 8 4.58 4.39 -8.56
C ARG A 8 4.38 3.20 -7.63
N VAL A 9 3.88 2.09 -8.18
CA VAL A 9 3.78 0.83 -7.43
C VAL A 9 5.19 0.30 -7.16
N GLN A 10 5.48 0.07 -5.89
CA GLN A 10 6.72 -0.53 -5.41
C GLN A 10 6.44 -1.99 -5.04
N GLU A 11 7.47 -2.84 -4.99
CA GLU A 11 7.28 -4.27 -4.74
C GLU A 11 6.56 -4.56 -3.41
N TYR A 12 6.93 -3.82 -2.36
CA TYR A 12 6.33 -3.98 -1.04
C TYR A 12 4.91 -3.40 -0.93
N THR A 13 4.49 -2.57 -1.90
CA THR A 13 3.12 -2.02 -1.95
C THR A 13 2.20 -2.80 -2.88
N ARG A 14 2.74 -3.75 -3.65
CA ARG A 14 1.96 -4.61 -4.57
C ARG A 14 0.80 -5.29 -3.87
N ALA A 15 1.02 -5.88 -2.69
CA ALA A 15 -0.03 -6.55 -1.94
C ALA A 15 -1.18 -5.61 -1.54
N PHE A 16 -0.87 -4.37 -1.14
CA PHE A 16 -1.91 -3.37 -0.85
C PHE A 16 -2.79 -3.12 -2.07
N TRP A 17 -2.18 -2.87 -3.24
CA TRP A 17 -2.91 -2.56 -4.46
C TRP A 17 -3.73 -3.74 -4.99
N GLU A 18 -3.19 -4.96 -4.96
CA GLU A 18 -3.95 -6.17 -5.35
C GLU A 18 -5.09 -6.46 -4.38
N GLY A 19 -4.88 -6.24 -3.08
CA GLY A 19 -5.94 -6.26 -2.09
C GLY A 19 -7.09 -5.33 -2.47
N VAL A 20 -6.78 -4.04 -2.69
CA VAL A 20 -7.78 -3.02 -3.03
C VAL A 20 -8.53 -3.38 -4.31
N LYS A 21 -7.84 -3.86 -5.35
CA LYS A 21 -8.48 -4.36 -6.59
C LYS A 21 -9.45 -5.51 -6.33
N SER A 22 -9.14 -6.37 -5.35
CA SER A 22 -9.99 -7.50 -4.93
C SER A 22 -11.07 -7.13 -3.88
N GLY A 23 -11.23 -5.85 -3.55
CA GLY A 23 -12.17 -5.40 -2.52
C GLY A 23 -11.71 -5.71 -1.09
N LYS A 24 -10.41 -5.91 -0.86
CA LYS A 24 -9.81 -6.22 0.45
C LYS A 24 -8.84 -5.13 0.87
N LEU A 25 -8.93 -4.68 2.12
CA LEU A 25 -7.92 -3.79 2.69
C LEU A 25 -6.80 -4.61 3.33
N LEU A 26 -5.62 -4.64 2.69
CA LEU A 26 -4.43 -5.30 3.22
C LEU A 26 -3.48 -4.26 3.81
N ILE A 27 -3.14 -4.38 5.10
CA ILE A 27 -2.26 -3.45 5.82
C ILE A 27 -0.95 -4.15 6.18
N GLN A 28 0.18 -3.50 5.92
CA GLN A 28 1.48 -4.04 6.30
C GLN A 28 1.69 -3.94 7.81
N ARG A 29 2.16 -5.03 8.43
CA ARG A 29 2.57 -5.07 9.84
C ARG A 29 4.08 -5.29 9.94
N CYS A 30 4.77 -4.42 10.67
CA CYS A 30 6.19 -4.57 10.95
C CYS A 30 6.43 -5.79 11.84
N ARG A 31 7.40 -6.65 11.47
CA ARG A 31 7.71 -7.86 12.23
C ARG A 31 8.54 -7.59 13.49
N SER A 32 9.33 -6.51 13.53
CA SER A 32 10.18 -6.19 14.68
C SER A 32 9.45 -5.45 15.79
N CYS A 33 8.59 -4.48 15.44
CA CYS A 33 7.89 -3.64 16.43
C CYS A 33 6.36 -3.78 16.41
N GLY A 34 5.79 -4.52 15.47
CA GLY A 34 4.35 -4.74 15.39
C GLY A 34 3.52 -3.57 14.85
N SER A 35 4.16 -2.45 14.47
CA SER A 35 3.46 -1.28 13.93
C SER A 35 2.75 -1.58 12.61
N TYR A 36 1.65 -0.88 12.36
CA TYR A 36 0.91 -0.97 11.11
C TYR A 36 1.21 0.23 10.21
N GLN A 37 1.51 -0.03 8.95
CA GLN A 37 1.62 1.02 7.92
C GLN A 37 0.30 1.11 7.14
N HIS A 38 -0.50 2.11 7.48
CA HIS A 38 -1.69 2.48 6.73
C HIS A 38 -1.30 3.41 5.57
N TYR A 39 -1.75 3.06 4.37
CA TYR A 39 -1.29 3.57 3.06
C TYR A 39 0.11 3.13 2.60
N PRO A 40 0.25 2.72 1.32
CA PRO A 40 1.54 2.45 0.71
C PRO A 40 2.37 3.73 0.64
N ARG A 41 3.65 3.63 1.00
CA ARG A 41 4.66 4.67 0.82
C ARG A 41 5.58 4.26 -0.33
#